data_AF-A0A081D783-F1
#
_entry.id   AF-A0A081D783-F1
#
_cell.length_a   1.000
_cell.length_b   1.000
_cell.length_c   1.000
_cell.angle_alpha   90.00
_cell.angle_beta   90.00
_cell.angle_gamma   90.00
#
_symmetry.space_group_name_H-M   'P 1'
#
loop_
_entity.id
_entity.type
_entity.pdbx_description
1 polymer ?
#
loop_
_entity_poly.entity_id
_entity_poly.type
_entity_poly.pdbx_seq_one_letter_code
_entity_poly.pdbx_strand_id
1 'polypeptide(L)' 'MSIKSFAAKVFAAIIDRQTRKWSTQPVATQEKVFKHLIKTARNTAFGKAHSFQDIDSHATFIEKVPVRDYEELSHL' A
#
# COMPACT_ATOMS: atom_id res chain seq x y z
N MET A 1 15.01 -36.46 6.11
CA MET A 1 14.77 -35.04 6.48
C MET A 1 14.29 -34.98 7.92
N SER A 2 14.81 -34.05 8.73
CA SER A 2 14.34 -33.83 10.11
C SER A 2 12.94 -33.21 10.12
N ILE A 3 12.15 -33.47 11.16
CA ILE A 3 10.82 -32.85 11.39
C ILE A 3 10.90 -31.32 11.27
N LYS A 4 11.98 -30.71 11.78
CA LYS A 4 12.25 -29.27 11.66
C LYS A 4 12.36 -28.82 10.19
N SER A 5 13.07 -29.59 9.37
CA SER A 5 13.22 -29.28 7.94
C SER A 5 11.93 -29.49 7.13
N PHE A 6 11.08 -30.43 7.54
CA PHE A 6 9.75 -30.61 6.94
C PHE A 6 8.82 -29.43 7.27
N ALA A 7 8.73 -29.05 8.55
CA ALA A 7 7.95 -27.90 8.99
C ALA A 7 8.39 -26.60 8.31
N ALA A 8 9.71 -26.37 8.19
CA ALA A 8 10.26 -25.21 7.49
C ALA A 8 9.85 -25.16 6.01
N LYS A 9 9.85 -26.29 5.30
CA LYS A 9 9.41 -26.36 3.90
C LYS A 9 7.93 -26.04 3.73
N VAL A 10 7.08 -26.53 4.64
CA VAL A 10 5.64 -26.21 4.63
C VAL A 10 5.43 -24.71 4.84
N PHE A 11 6.11 -24.12 5.83
CA PHE A 11 6.05 -22.68 6.07
C PHE A 11 6.53 -21.87 4.87
N ALA A 12 7.66 -22.24 4.26
CA ALA A 12 8.18 -21.58 3.07
C ALA A 12 7.19 -21.64 1.89
N ALA A 13 6.52 -22.78 1.68
CA ALA A 13 5.51 -22.91 0.63
C ALA A 13 4.28 -22.01 0.88
N ILE A 14 3.90 -21.80 2.14
CA ILE A 14 2.83 -20.87 2.50
C ILE A 14 3.24 -19.43 2.14
N ILE A 15 4.45 -19.00 2.53
CA ILE A 15 4.96 -17.65 2.24
C ILE A 15 5.14 -17.44 0.73
N ASP A 16 5.66 -18.42 -0.02
CA ASP A 16 5.76 -18.34 -1.48
C ASP A 16 4.39 -18.16 -2.12
N ARG A 17 3.38 -18.95 -1.71
CA ARG A 17 2.00 -18.81 -2.22
C ARG A 17 1.41 -17.44 -1.90
N GLN A 18 1.60 -16.93 -0.68
CA GLN A 18 1.15 -15.60 -0.30
C GLN A 18 1.83 -14.51 -1.14
N THR A 19 3.14 -14.65 -1.35
CA THR A 19 3.95 -13.73 -2.14
C THR A 19 3.48 -13.70 -3.59
N ARG A 20 3.36 -14.86 -4.22
CA ARG A 20 2.87 -15.02 -5.59
C ARG A 20 1.48 -14.45 -5.78
N LYS A 21 0.59 -14.61 -4.79
CA LYS A 21 -0.79 -14.11 -4.89
C LYS A 21 -0.84 -12.60 -5.17
N TRP A 22 -0.03 -11.80 -4.50
CA TRP A 22 -0.01 -10.36 -4.72
C TRP A 22 0.95 -9.95 -5.84
N SER A 23 2.12 -10.60 -5.97
CA SER A 23 3.14 -10.22 -6.94
C SER A 23 2.76 -10.54 -8.39
N THR A 24 1.93 -11.56 -8.62
CA THR A 24 1.41 -11.91 -9.96
C THR A 24 0.26 -11.00 -10.43
N GLN A 25 -0.33 -10.22 -9.52
CA GLN A 25 -1.36 -9.23 -9.85
C GLN A 25 -0.96 -7.84 -9.34
N PRO A 26 0.16 -7.28 -9.84
CA PRO A 26 0.79 -6.12 -9.22
C PRO A 26 -0.10 -4.86 -9.31
N VAL A 27 -0.73 -4.61 -10.46
CA VAL A 27 -1.60 -3.44 -10.66
C VAL A 27 -2.80 -3.47 -9.72
N ALA A 28 -3.53 -4.59 -9.68
CA ALA A 28 -4.68 -4.75 -8.79
C ALA A 28 -4.29 -4.70 -7.31
N THR A 29 -3.09 -5.19 -6.97
CA THR A 29 -2.56 -5.12 -5.60
C THR A 29 -2.23 -3.67 -5.22
N GLN A 30 -1.52 -2.94 -6.07
CA GLN A 30 -1.21 -1.52 -5.87
C GLN A 30 -2.48 -0.69 -5.71
N GLU A 31 -3.49 -0.91 -6.57
CA GLU A 31 -4.77 -0.21 -6.50
C GLU A 31 -5.50 -0.45 -5.16
N LYS A 32 -5.44 -1.67 -4.63
CA LYS A 32 -6.02 -2.00 -3.31
C LYS A 32 -5.28 -1.28 -2.18
N VAL A 33 -3.95 -1.27 -2.22
CA VAL A 33 -3.12 -0.54 -1.24
C VAL A 33 -3.42 0.95 -1.30
N PHE A 34 -3.43 1.53 -2.49
CA PHE A 34 -3.77 2.93 -2.72
C PHE A 34 -5.13 3.29 -2.12
N LYS A 35 -6.20 2.58 -2.50
CA LYS A 35 -7.55 2.81 -1.96
C LYS A 35 -7.63 2.67 -0.45
N HIS A 36 -6.92 1.70 0.12
CA HIS A 36 -6.84 1.53 1.57
C HIS A 36 -6.20 2.74 2.24
N LEU A 37 -5.06 3.20 1.73
CA LEU A 37 -4.32 4.35 2.30
C LEU A 37 -5.14 5.64 2.21
N ILE A 38 -5.74 5.95 1.06
CA ILE A 38 -6.61 7.13 0.90
C ILE A 38 -7.79 7.10 1.86
N LYS A 39 -8.46 5.94 1.98
CA LYS A 39 -9.58 5.78 2.90
C LYS A 39 -9.17 5.95 4.37
N THR A 40 -8.08 5.30 4.77
CA THR A 40 -7.60 5.31 6.16
C THR A 40 -7.11 6.70 6.57
N ALA A 41 -6.38 7.39 5.69
CA ALA A 41 -5.81 8.70 5.99
C ALA A 41 -6.79 9.88 5.79
N ARG A 42 -8.01 9.65 5.30
CA ARG A 42 -8.99 10.69 4.94
C ARG A 42 -9.15 11.80 5.98
N ASN A 43 -9.16 11.46 7.25
CA ASN A 43 -9.46 12.39 8.34
C ASN A 43 -8.22 12.97 9.03
N THR A 44 -7.01 12.59 8.59
CA THR A 44 -5.75 13.16 9.08
C THR A 44 -5.63 14.63 8.65
N ALA A 45 -4.74 15.41 9.29
CA ALA A 45 -4.46 16.77 8.88
C ALA A 45 -4.03 16.83 7.40
N PHE A 46 -3.10 15.96 7.00
CA PHE A 46 -2.66 15.80 5.62
C PHE A 46 -3.81 15.42 4.68
N GLY A 47 -4.60 14.41 5.04
CA GLY A 47 -5.73 13.95 4.22
C GLY A 47 -6.78 15.04 3.99
N LYS A 48 -7.03 15.90 4.98
CA LYS A 48 -7.91 17.07 4.85
C LYS A 48 -7.27 18.16 3.98
N ALA A 49 -6.00 18.48 4.22
CA ALA A 49 -5.25 19.49 3.45
C ALA A 49 -5.17 19.14 1.95
N HIS A 50 -5.16 17.85 1.62
CA HIS A 50 -5.12 17.33 0.25
C HIS A 50 -6.46 16.77 -0.25
N SER A 51 -7.55 17.01 0.47
CA SER A 51 -8.91 16.63 0.11
C SER A 51 -9.06 15.15 -0.32
N PHE A 52 -8.53 14.23 0.49
CA PHE A 52 -8.59 12.78 0.27
C PHE A 52 -10.02 12.23 0.16
N GLN A 53 -11.01 12.98 0.64
CA GLN A 53 -12.42 12.64 0.50
C GLN A 53 -12.92 12.66 -0.96
N ASP A 54 -12.26 13.43 -1.85
CA ASP A 54 -12.61 13.53 -3.26
C ASP A 54 -11.66 12.74 -4.17
N ILE A 55 -10.72 11.97 -3.61
CA ILE A 55 -9.78 11.17 -4.39
C ILE A 55 -10.40 9.80 -4.66
N ASP A 56 -10.84 9.60 -5.90
CA ASP A 56 -11.47 8.38 -6.41
C ASP A 56 -10.56 7.58 -7.36
N SER A 57 -9.50 8.21 -7.86
CA SER A 57 -8.56 7.64 -8.82
C SER A 57 -7.12 8.08 -8.52
N HIS A 58 -6.15 7.33 -9.06
CA HIS A 58 -4.75 7.72 -9.00
C HIS A 58 -4.49 9.05 -9.74
N ALA A 59 -5.23 9.34 -10.81
CA ALA A 59 -5.11 10.62 -11.54
C ALA A 59 -5.50 11.81 -10.65
N THR A 60 -6.63 11.71 -9.95
CA THR A 60 -7.06 12.73 -8.97
C THR A 60 -6.06 12.86 -7.83
N PHE A 61 -5.41 11.77 -7.42
CA PHE A 61 -4.37 11.80 -6.38
C PHE A 61 -3.14 12.59 -6.80
N ILE A 62 -2.59 12.33 -7.99
CA ILE A 62 -1.36 13.03 -8.44
C ILE A 62 -1.59 14.53 -8.63
N GLU A 63 -2.82 14.95 -8.96
CA GLU A 63 -3.19 16.37 -9.05
C GLU A 63 -3.24 17.04 -7.68
N LYS A 64 -3.74 16.33 -6.66
CA LYS A 64 -3.92 16.86 -5.30
C LYS A 64 -2.69 16.70 -4.41
N VAL A 65 -1.84 15.71 -4.67
CA VAL A 65 -0.71 15.34 -3.82
C VAL A 65 0.58 15.37 -4.64
N PRO A 66 1.27 16.52 -4.69
CA PRO A 66 2.56 16.61 -5.37
C PRO A 66 3.60 15.75 -4.64
N VAL A 67 4.56 15.22 -5.41
CA VAL A 67 5.77 14.63 -4.84
C VAL A 67 6.55 15.74 -4.13
N ARG A 68 7.05 15.44 -2.94
CA ARG A 68 7.69 16.41 -2.06
C ARG A 68 8.93 15.86 -1.42
N ASP A 69 9.85 16.76 -1.10
CA ASP A 69 11.04 16.48 -0.29
C ASP A 69 10.68 16.50 1.20
N TYR A 70 11.59 16.00 2.04
CA TYR A 70 11.36 15.85 3.47
C TYR A 70 11.08 17.19 4.17
N GLU A 71 11.79 18.23 3.76
CA GLU A 71 11.69 19.58 4.29
C GLU A 71 10.30 20.17 4.05
N GLU A 72 9.70 19.89 2.90
CA GLU A 72 8.36 20.35 2.53
C GLU A 72 7.25 19.67 3.36
N LEU A 73 7.55 18.54 4.02
CA LEU A 73 6.59 17.86 4.91
C LEU A 73 6.52 18.49 6.31
N SER A 74 7.47 19.34 6.69
CA SER A 74 7.55 19.92 8.04
C SER A 74 6.56 21.06 8.28
N HIS A 75 5.89 21.54 7.24
CA HIS A 75 4.97 22.69 7.26
C HIS A 75 3.48 22.31 7.07
N LEU A 76 3.14 21.03 7.28
CA LEU A 76 1.81 20.45 7.03
C LEU A 76 0.84 20.52 8.22
#